data_AF-A0A7Y3ANG8-F1
#
_entry.id   AF-A0A7Y3ANG8-F1
#
_cell.length_a   1.000
_cell.length_b   1.000
_cell.length_c   1.000
_cell.angle_alpha   90.00
_cell.angle_beta   90.00
_cell.angle_gamma   90.00
#
_symmetry.space_group_name_H-M   'P 1'
#
loop_
_entity.id
_entity.type
_entity.pdbx_description
1 polymer ?
#
loop_
_entity_poly.entity_id
_entity_poly.type
_entity_poly.pdbx_seq_one_letter_code
_entity_poly.pdbx_strand_id
1 'polypeptide(L)'
;MNKLLVNFLAFQAGWFSCVLGAANGYPLVGPVAVFFALSIHLKMAYKPRKELALVLTAAVIGALFDSLLLQTGWLAYPNGMLWAGTAPYWIVAMWLLFATTLNVSLRWLRERPVAAVLLGLIGGPLSYYGGAKLGGLTFINMPAALTALAIGWALVTPLLVRLSERLDGMQQAEDEAVQHA
;
A
#
# COMPACT_ATOMS: atom_id res chain seq x y z
N MET A 1 11.51 19.41 7.49
CA MET A 1 11.35 17.97 7.80
C MET A 1 11.57 17.16 6.53
N ASN A 2 12.47 16.17 6.54
CA ASN A 2 12.75 15.37 5.35
C ASN A 2 11.55 14.44 5.05
N LYS A 3 10.78 14.77 3.99
CA LYS A 3 9.55 14.03 3.63
C LYS A 3 9.83 12.54 3.36
N LEU A 4 10.99 12.23 2.78
CA LEU A 4 11.41 10.86 2.47
C LEU A 4 11.61 10.04 3.75
N LEU A 5 12.32 10.60 4.73
CA LEU A 5 12.60 9.92 6.00
C LEU A 5 11.31 9.66 6.78
N VAL A 6 10.42 10.65 6.86
CA VAL A 6 9.12 10.51 7.55
C VAL A 6 8.28 9.44 6.88
N ASN A 7 8.18 9.44 5.55
CA ASN A 7 7.42 8.44 4.81
C ASN A 7 8.01 7.03 5.02
N PHE A 8 9.33 6.87 4.95
CA PHE A 8 9.98 5.58 5.18
C PHE A 8 9.71 5.04 6.60
N LEU A 9 9.91 5.87 7.62
CA LEU A 9 9.68 5.47 9.02
C LEU A 9 8.21 5.13 9.27
N ALA A 10 7.28 5.94 8.74
CA ALA A 10 5.85 5.70 8.84
C ALA A 10 5.44 4.40 8.14
N PHE A 11 5.98 4.13 6.95
CA PHE A 11 5.73 2.90 6.21
C PHE A 11 6.23 1.67 6.97
N GLN A 12 7.46 1.69 7.49
CA GLN A 12 8.00 0.57 8.26
C GLN A 12 7.20 0.33 9.56
N ALA A 13 6.92 1.39 10.33
CA ALA A 13 6.16 1.28 11.56
C ALA A 13 4.73 0.79 11.31
N GLY A 14 4.05 1.30 10.28
CA GLY A 14 2.71 0.86 9.90
C GLY A 14 2.69 -0.59 9.39
N TRP A 15 3.69 -1.00 8.59
CA TRP A 15 3.82 -2.36 8.11
C TRP A 15 3.95 -3.36 9.25
N PHE A 16 4.87 -3.13 10.19
CA PHE A 16 5.03 -3.99 11.36
C PHE A 16 3.79 -3.97 12.25
N SER A 17 3.16 -2.82 12.44
CA SER A 17 1.92 -2.70 13.25
C SER A 17 0.78 -3.53 12.67
N CYS A 18 0.60 -3.51 11.34
CA CYS A 18 -0.41 -4.33 10.66
C CYS A 18 -0.12 -5.82 10.81
N VAL A 19 1.11 -6.23 10.46
CA VAL A 19 1.47 -7.65 10.42
C VAL A 19 1.53 -8.26 11.82
N LEU A 20 2.23 -7.64 12.76
CA LEU A 20 2.36 -8.15 14.13
C LEU A 20 1.04 -8.01 14.90
N GLY A 21 0.28 -6.96 14.66
CA GLY A 21 -1.07 -6.81 15.22
C GLY A 21 -1.97 -7.98 14.80
N ALA A 22 -2.04 -8.27 13.50
CA ALA A 22 -2.79 -9.42 13.00
C ALA A 22 -2.28 -10.76 13.56
N ALA A 23 -0.95 -10.97 13.57
CA ALA A 23 -0.34 -12.19 14.07
C ALA A 23 -0.63 -12.48 15.55
N ASN A 24 -0.76 -11.43 16.37
CA ASN A 24 -1.00 -11.55 17.81
C ASN A 24 -2.49 -11.38 18.19
N GLY A 25 -3.40 -11.38 17.22
CA GLY A 25 -4.84 -11.30 17.50
C GLY A 25 -5.37 -9.87 17.78
N TYR A 26 -4.58 -8.84 17.49
CA TYR A 26 -4.95 -7.42 17.64
C TYR A 26 -5.01 -6.69 16.29
N PRO A 27 -5.91 -7.07 15.37
CA PRO A 27 -5.93 -6.52 14.01
C PRO A 27 -6.16 -5.01 13.92
N LEU A 28 -6.69 -4.35 14.96
CA LEU A 28 -6.88 -2.89 14.99
C LEU A 28 -5.58 -2.07 15.14
N VAL A 29 -4.50 -2.67 15.64
CA VAL A 29 -3.22 -1.96 15.86
C VAL A 29 -2.67 -1.39 14.55
N GLY A 30 -2.75 -2.16 13.47
CA GLY A 30 -2.35 -1.74 12.12
C GLY A 30 -3.10 -0.51 11.60
N PRO A 31 -4.43 -0.57 11.44
CA PRO A 31 -5.24 0.56 11.00
C PRO A 31 -5.06 1.83 11.83
N VAL A 32 -4.88 1.72 13.16
CA VAL A 32 -4.60 2.88 14.02
C VAL A 32 -3.25 3.51 13.64
N ALA A 33 -2.19 2.70 13.49
CA ALA A 33 -0.89 3.20 13.04
C ALA A 33 -0.97 3.82 11.63
N VAL A 34 -1.69 3.19 10.70
CA VAL A 34 -1.90 3.72 9.36
C VAL A 34 -2.70 5.02 9.38
N PHE A 35 -3.69 5.16 10.25
CA PHE A 35 -4.45 6.40 10.40
C PHE A 35 -3.54 7.57 10.81
N PHE A 36 -2.62 7.35 11.74
CA PHE A 36 -1.62 8.36 12.11
C PHE A 36 -0.65 8.66 10.97
N ALA A 37 -0.13 7.63 10.29
CA ALA A 37 0.76 7.79 9.14
C ALA A 37 0.08 8.59 8.01
N LEU A 38 -1.16 8.26 7.68
CA LEU A 38 -1.96 8.96 6.68
C LEU A 38 -2.26 10.41 7.10
N SER A 39 -2.57 10.64 8.37
CA SER A 39 -2.80 11.99 8.90
C SER A 39 -1.55 12.87 8.76
N ILE A 40 -0.37 12.31 9.03
CA ILE A 40 0.92 13.00 8.83
C ILE A 40 1.14 13.27 7.34
N HIS A 41 0.95 12.27 6.48
CA HIS A 41 1.08 12.39 5.02
C HIS A 41 0.21 13.50 4.45
N LEU A 42 -1.09 13.51 4.80
CA LEU A 42 -2.03 14.52 4.30
C LEU A 42 -1.72 15.92 4.83
N LYS A 43 -1.22 16.07 6.07
CA LYS A 43 -0.76 17.36 6.60
C LYS A 43 0.47 17.90 5.86
N MET A 44 1.29 17.02 5.27
CA MET A 44 2.48 17.39 4.50
C MET A 44 2.20 17.66 3.02
N ALA A 45 1.00 17.31 2.54
CA ALA A 45 0.58 17.48 1.16
C ALA A 45 0.08 18.91 0.91
N TYR A 46 0.44 19.48 -0.24
CA TYR A 46 -0.09 20.77 -0.69
C TYR A 46 -1.54 20.64 -1.20
N LYS A 47 -1.86 19.51 -1.84
CA LYS A 47 -3.22 19.19 -2.32
C LYS A 47 -3.73 17.89 -1.68
N PRO A 48 -4.10 17.90 -0.38
CA PRO A 48 -4.44 16.68 0.36
C PRO A 48 -5.62 15.89 -0.24
N ARG A 49 -6.56 16.57 -0.93
CA ARG A 49 -7.67 15.91 -1.62
C ARG A 49 -7.20 14.96 -2.73
N LYS A 50 -6.13 15.31 -3.47
CA LYS A 50 -5.57 14.44 -4.52
C LYS A 50 -4.91 13.20 -3.92
N GLU A 51 -4.10 13.40 -2.88
CA GLU A 51 -3.47 12.31 -2.14
C GLU A 51 -4.51 11.37 -1.52
N LEU A 52 -5.58 11.92 -0.94
CA LEU A 52 -6.67 11.13 -0.39
C LEU A 52 -7.37 10.30 -1.48
N ALA A 53 -7.63 10.88 -2.67
CA ALA A 53 -8.22 10.14 -3.78
C ALA A 53 -7.31 8.98 -4.24
N LEU A 54 -5.99 9.18 -4.28
CA LEU A 54 -5.03 8.12 -4.61
C LEU A 54 -5.07 6.99 -3.58
N VAL A 55 -4.99 7.34 -2.29
CA VAL A 55 -5.01 6.41 -1.16
C VAL A 55 -6.31 5.60 -1.14
N LEU A 56 -7.46 6.24 -1.34
CA LEU A 56 -8.75 5.56 -1.40
C LEU A 56 -8.88 4.66 -2.64
N THR A 57 -8.33 5.07 -3.79
CA THR A 57 -8.32 4.23 -4.99
C THR A 57 -7.48 2.97 -4.77
N ALA A 58 -6.30 3.11 -4.16
CA ALA A 58 -5.46 1.97 -3.79
C ALA A 58 -6.14 1.06 -2.77
N ALA A 59 -6.88 1.62 -1.80
CA ALA A 59 -7.67 0.85 -0.84
C ALA A 59 -8.71 -0.03 -1.52
N VAL A 60 -9.46 0.52 -2.49
CA VAL A 60 -10.48 -0.23 -3.24
C VAL A 60 -9.84 -1.33 -4.08
N ILE A 61 -8.78 -1.02 -4.83
CA ILE A 61 -8.05 -2.01 -5.64
C ILE A 61 -7.52 -3.13 -4.75
N GLY A 62 -6.91 -2.77 -3.62
CA GLY A 62 -6.36 -3.72 -2.66
C GLY A 62 -7.42 -4.61 -2.02
N ALA A 63 -8.53 -4.02 -1.57
CA ALA A 63 -9.64 -4.77 -1.01
C ALA A 63 -10.19 -5.81 -2.00
N LEU A 64 -10.35 -5.45 -3.27
CA LEU A 64 -10.78 -6.38 -4.31
C LEU A 64 -9.73 -7.46 -4.57
N PHE A 65 -8.47 -7.07 -4.72
CA PHE A 65 -7.36 -7.97 -5.02
C PHE A 65 -7.17 -9.03 -3.92
N ASP A 66 -7.11 -8.61 -2.67
CA ASP A 66 -6.94 -9.51 -1.52
C ASP A 66 -8.18 -10.37 -1.26
N SER A 67 -9.38 -9.85 -1.51
CA SER A 67 -10.62 -10.64 -1.39
C SER A 67 -10.64 -11.76 -2.43
N LEU A 68 -10.22 -11.48 -3.67
CA LEU A 68 -10.12 -12.49 -4.72
C LEU A 68 -9.11 -13.57 -4.35
N LEU A 69 -7.91 -13.19 -3.87
CA LEU A 69 -6.90 -14.17 -3.44
C LEU A 69 -7.36 -15.01 -2.24
N LEU A 70 -8.13 -14.43 -1.31
CA LEU A 70 -8.73 -15.17 -0.21
C LEU A 70 -9.78 -16.17 -0.72
N GLN A 71 -10.62 -15.76 -1.68
CA GLN A 71 -11.68 -16.60 -2.25
C GLN A 71 -11.16 -17.77 -3.09
N THR A 72 -9.95 -17.70 -3.67
CA THR A 72 -9.34 -18.87 -4.31
C THR A 72 -8.94 -19.95 -3.31
N GLY A 73 -8.88 -19.63 -2.01
CA GLY A 73 -8.39 -20.51 -0.97
C GLY A 73 -6.88 -20.72 -1.02
N TRP A 74 -6.11 -19.87 -1.71
CA TRP A 74 -4.65 -19.99 -1.78
C TRP A 74 -3.94 -19.35 -0.58
N LEU A 75 -4.58 -18.36 0.05
CA LEU A 75 -4.12 -17.73 1.29
C LEU A 75 -5.27 -17.65 2.28
N ALA A 76 -4.93 -17.60 3.57
CA ALA A 76 -5.87 -17.35 4.64
C ALA A 76 -5.32 -16.31 5.60
N TYR A 77 -6.23 -15.51 6.15
CA TYR A 77 -5.93 -14.54 7.19
C TYR A 77 -6.53 -15.01 8.52
N PRO A 78 -5.83 -14.85 9.65
CA PRO A 78 -6.31 -15.37 10.93
C PRO A 78 -7.44 -14.54 11.53
N ASN A 79 -7.54 -13.25 11.19
CA ASN A 79 -8.51 -12.31 11.78
C ASN A 79 -8.61 -11.01 10.95
N GLY A 80 -9.54 -10.15 11.37
CA GLY A 80 -9.68 -8.79 10.86
C GLY A 80 -10.59 -8.65 9.63
N MET A 81 -11.36 -9.68 9.26
CA MET A 81 -12.40 -9.55 8.24
C MET A 81 -13.67 -8.92 8.81
N LEU A 82 -14.29 -8.01 8.06
CA LEU A 82 -15.61 -7.47 8.41
C LEU A 82 -16.74 -8.45 8.02
N TRP A 83 -16.58 -9.10 6.85
CA TRP A 83 -17.49 -10.13 6.35
C TRP A 83 -16.71 -11.33 5.84
N ALA A 84 -17.32 -12.51 5.89
CA ALA A 84 -16.69 -13.72 5.37
C ALA A 84 -16.38 -13.57 3.86
N GLY A 85 -15.19 -14.02 3.44
CA GLY A 85 -14.75 -13.94 2.04
C GLY A 85 -14.24 -12.57 1.59
N THR A 86 -14.06 -11.61 2.52
CA THR A 86 -13.48 -10.28 2.22
C THR A 86 -12.09 -10.12 2.82
N ALA A 87 -11.28 -9.27 2.19
CA ALA A 87 -9.97 -8.87 2.68
C ALA A 87 -10.05 -8.29 4.10
N PRO A 88 -9.15 -8.65 5.02
CA PRO A 88 -9.09 -8.03 6.33
C PRO A 88 -8.90 -6.51 6.26
N TYR A 89 -9.53 -5.76 7.16
CA TYR A 89 -9.39 -4.30 7.17
C TYR A 89 -7.94 -3.84 7.41
N TRP A 90 -7.10 -4.66 8.06
CA TRP A 90 -5.68 -4.34 8.27
C TRP A 90 -4.84 -4.55 7.01
N ILE A 91 -5.18 -5.50 6.13
CA ILE A 91 -4.49 -5.62 4.83
C ILE A 91 -4.92 -4.46 3.92
N VAL A 92 -6.20 -4.06 3.97
CA VAL A 92 -6.66 -2.85 3.28
C VAL A 92 -5.91 -1.61 3.80
N ALA A 93 -5.68 -1.49 5.12
CA ALA A 93 -4.84 -0.42 5.68
C ALA A 93 -3.41 -0.41 5.12
N MET A 94 -2.82 -1.58 4.83
CA MET A 94 -1.50 -1.67 4.17
C MET A 94 -1.52 -1.09 2.76
N TRP A 95 -2.61 -1.24 2.02
CA TRP A 95 -2.78 -0.60 0.71
C TRP A 95 -2.85 0.92 0.81
N LEU A 96 -3.55 1.45 1.81
CA LEU A 96 -3.55 2.88 2.09
C LEU A 96 -2.13 3.37 2.39
N LEU A 97 -1.42 2.65 3.25
CA LEU A 97 -0.05 2.97 3.65
C LEU A 97 0.91 2.94 2.46
N PHE A 98 0.84 1.91 1.63
CA PHE A 98 1.63 1.80 0.40
C PHE A 98 1.39 2.99 -0.54
N ALA A 99 0.14 3.40 -0.74
CA ALA A 99 -0.17 4.53 -1.62
C ALA A 99 0.48 5.85 -1.18
N THR A 100 0.69 6.07 0.14
CA THR A 100 1.39 7.27 0.64
C THR A 100 2.84 7.37 0.15
N THR A 101 3.46 6.25 -0.24
CA THR A 101 4.85 6.20 -0.70
C THR A 101 5.00 6.65 -2.16
N LEU A 102 3.94 6.52 -2.98
CA LEU A 102 3.98 6.69 -4.44
C LEU A 102 4.34 8.10 -4.88
N ASN A 103 3.90 9.12 -4.14
CA ASN A 103 4.20 10.52 -4.43
C ASN A 103 5.37 11.08 -3.59
N VAL A 104 6.02 10.22 -2.81
CA VAL A 104 7.12 10.59 -1.90
C VAL A 104 8.35 9.75 -2.19
N SER A 105 8.53 8.62 -1.50
CA SER A 105 9.74 7.79 -1.59
C SER A 105 9.84 6.97 -2.87
N LEU A 106 8.71 6.64 -3.49
CA LEU A 106 8.65 5.89 -4.75
C LEU A 106 8.37 6.76 -5.97
N ARG A 107 8.42 8.10 -5.82
CA ARG A 107 8.10 9.04 -6.90
C ARG A 107 8.97 8.86 -8.14
N TRP A 108 10.23 8.45 -7.98
CA TRP A 108 11.17 8.19 -9.06
C TRP A 108 10.74 7.03 -9.99
N LEU A 109 9.78 6.19 -9.58
CA LEU A 109 9.23 5.11 -10.42
C LEU A 109 8.42 5.62 -11.62
N ARG A 110 7.93 6.87 -11.59
CA ARG A 110 7.15 7.45 -12.69
C ARG A 110 7.91 7.44 -14.01
N GLU A 111 9.19 7.76 -13.95
CA GLU A 111 10.08 7.79 -15.12
C GLU A 111 10.66 6.41 -15.48
N ARG A 112 10.39 5.38 -14.66
CA ARG A 112 10.98 4.04 -14.78
C ARG A 112 9.92 2.94 -14.70
N PRO A 113 9.06 2.79 -15.72
CA PRO A 113 7.94 1.84 -15.69
C PRO A 113 8.39 0.40 -15.51
N VAL A 114 9.55 0.01 -16.08
CA VAL A 114 10.12 -1.33 -15.87
C VAL A 114 10.50 -1.55 -14.40
N ALA A 115 11.08 -0.54 -13.74
CA ALA A 115 11.39 -0.63 -12.32
C ALA A 115 10.13 -0.75 -11.46
N ALA A 116 9.04 -0.07 -11.83
CA ALA A 116 7.75 -0.20 -11.15
C ALA A 116 7.18 -1.62 -11.27
N VAL A 117 7.26 -2.22 -12.47
CA VAL A 117 6.87 -3.62 -12.70
C VAL A 117 7.72 -4.57 -11.85
N LEU A 118 9.05 -4.44 -11.89
CA LEU A 118 9.95 -5.32 -11.13
C LEU A 118 9.78 -5.17 -9.61
N LEU A 119 9.59 -3.95 -9.13
CA LEU A 119 9.31 -3.68 -7.72
C LEU A 119 8.01 -4.32 -7.28
N GLY A 120 6.96 -4.28 -8.10
CA GLY A 120 5.72 -5.01 -7.84
C GLY A 120 5.92 -6.53 -7.87
N LEU A 121 6.52 -7.03 -8.95
CA LEU A 121 6.78 -8.46 -9.20
C LEU A 121 7.52 -9.14 -8.04
N ILE A 122 8.50 -8.45 -7.46
CA ILE A 122 9.36 -9.00 -6.41
C ILE A 122 8.89 -8.55 -5.03
N GLY A 123 8.67 -7.24 -4.85
CA GLY A 123 8.35 -6.64 -3.55
C GLY A 123 6.99 -7.07 -3.01
N GLY A 124 5.98 -7.23 -3.87
CA GLY A 124 4.65 -7.73 -3.49
C GLY A 124 4.74 -9.11 -2.84
N PRO A 125 5.18 -10.16 -3.56
CA PRO A 125 5.35 -11.49 -3.00
C PRO A 125 6.24 -11.54 -1.75
N LEU A 126 7.35 -10.80 -1.72
CA LEU A 126 8.23 -10.76 -0.55
C LEU A 126 7.53 -10.15 0.69
N SER A 127 6.72 -9.11 0.51
CA SER A 127 5.95 -8.52 1.62
C SER A 127 4.95 -9.53 2.20
N TYR A 128 4.23 -10.26 1.35
CA TYR A 128 3.27 -11.29 1.80
C TYR A 128 3.98 -12.48 2.43
N TYR A 129 5.13 -12.88 1.87
CA TYR A 129 5.97 -13.92 2.45
C TYR A 129 6.51 -13.53 3.84
N GLY A 130 6.97 -12.29 4.01
CA GLY A 130 7.35 -11.73 5.31
C GLY A 130 6.17 -11.71 6.28
N GLY A 131 5.00 -11.26 5.82
CA GLY A 131 3.76 -11.30 6.59
C GLY A 131 3.40 -12.71 7.07
N ALA A 132 3.57 -13.71 6.21
CA ALA A 132 3.33 -15.11 6.55
C ALA A 132 4.32 -15.63 7.59
N LYS A 133 5.61 -15.30 7.45
CA LYS A 133 6.66 -15.70 8.41
C LYS A 133 6.46 -15.09 9.80
N LEU A 134 5.83 -13.92 9.86
CA LEU A 134 5.49 -13.25 11.11
C LEU A 134 4.11 -13.66 11.66
N GLY A 135 3.37 -14.53 10.97
CA GLY A 135 2.07 -15.04 11.41
C GLY A 135 0.86 -14.17 11.03
N GLY A 136 1.03 -13.14 10.21
CA GLY A 136 -0.08 -12.27 9.77
C GLY A 136 -1.00 -12.93 8.73
N LEU A 137 -0.52 -13.93 8.00
CA LEU A 137 -1.30 -14.74 7.07
C LEU A 137 -0.70 -16.14 6.93
N THR A 138 -1.43 -17.06 6.30
CA THR A 138 -0.91 -18.39 5.95
C THR A 138 -1.11 -18.66 4.46
N PHE A 139 -0.12 -19.30 3.84
CA PHE A 139 -0.25 -19.81 2.48
C PHE A 139 -0.80 -21.23 2.53
N ILE A 140 -1.98 -21.44 1.97
CA ILE A 140 -2.58 -22.77 1.79
C ILE A 140 -1.99 -23.43 0.54
N ASN A 141 -1.87 -22.67 -0.56
CA ASN A 141 -1.17 -23.07 -1.77
C ASN A 141 -0.11 -22.02 -2.13
N MET A 142 1.09 -22.21 -1.60
CA MET A 142 2.17 -21.22 -1.70
C MET A 142 2.60 -20.94 -3.16
N PRO A 143 2.84 -21.94 -4.03
CA PRO A 143 3.19 -21.65 -5.43
C PRO A 143 2.13 -20.83 -6.15
N ALA A 144 0.85 -21.22 -6.05
CA ALA A 144 -0.23 -20.49 -6.71
C ALA A 144 -0.39 -19.07 -6.17
N ALA A 145 -0.36 -18.91 -4.84
CA ALA A 145 -0.43 -17.60 -4.19
C ALA A 145 0.72 -16.68 -4.59
N LEU A 146 1.97 -17.16 -4.54
CA LEU A 146 3.14 -16.35 -4.89
C LEU A 146 3.15 -15.96 -6.36
N THR A 147 2.76 -16.87 -7.27
CA THR A 147 2.61 -16.54 -8.69
C THR A 147 1.53 -15.47 -8.91
N ALA A 148 0.37 -15.62 -8.27
CA ALA A 148 -0.71 -14.65 -8.39
C ALA A 148 -0.35 -13.29 -7.79
N LEU A 149 0.34 -13.27 -6.66
CA LEU A 149 0.88 -12.05 -6.05
C LEU A 149 1.91 -11.39 -6.96
N ALA A 150 2.82 -12.15 -7.57
CA ALA A 150 3.85 -11.62 -8.46
C ALA A 150 3.20 -10.93 -9.67
N ILE A 151 2.29 -11.63 -10.35
CA ILE A 151 1.58 -11.08 -11.52
C ILE A 151 0.71 -9.89 -11.12
N GLY A 152 -0.07 -10.02 -10.05
CA GLY A 152 -0.97 -8.97 -9.58
C GLY A 152 -0.23 -7.68 -9.23
N TRP A 153 0.81 -7.77 -8.41
CA TRP A 153 1.60 -6.60 -8.03
C TRP A 153 2.44 -6.03 -9.20
N ALA A 154 2.90 -6.87 -10.13
CA ALA A 154 3.57 -6.41 -11.35
C ALA A 154 2.66 -5.56 -12.25
N LEU A 155 1.33 -5.78 -12.20
CA LEU A 155 0.34 -4.99 -12.92
C LEU A 155 -0.15 -3.78 -12.11
N VAL A 156 -0.46 -3.98 -10.83
CA VAL A 156 -1.06 -2.95 -9.96
C VAL A 156 -0.06 -1.85 -9.63
N THR A 157 1.21 -2.18 -9.38
CA THR A 157 2.25 -1.18 -9.05
C THR A 157 2.41 -0.11 -10.14
N PRO A 158 2.69 -0.45 -11.42
CA PRO A 158 2.82 0.56 -12.47
C PRO A 158 1.50 1.29 -12.76
N LEU A 159 0.34 0.65 -12.56
CA LEU A 159 -0.96 1.31 -12.66
C LEU A 159 -1.11 2.41 -11.60
N LEU A 160 -0.81 2.08 -10.34
CA LEU A 160 -0.89 3.02 -9.24
C LEU A 160 0.16 4.14 -9.36
N VAL A 161 1.37 3.85 -9.85
CA VAL A 161 2.38 4.88 -10.15
C VAL A 161 1.87 5.87 -11.20
N ARG A 162 1.24 5.40 -12.29
CA ARG A 162 0.63 6.30 -13.29
C ARG A 162 -0.53 7.11 -12.71
N LEU A 163 -1.35 6.52 -11.84
CA LEU A 163 -2.42 7.24 -11.18
C LEU A 163 -1.87 8.29 -10.20
N SER A 164 -0.76 7.96 -9.52
CA SER A 164 -0.12 8.85 -8.54
C SER A 164 0.43 10.11 -9.18
N GLU A 165 0.88 10.03 -10.44
CA GLU A 165 1.28 11.20 -11.24
C GLU A 165 0.12 12.16 -11.48
N ARG A 166 -1.07 11.65 -11.85
CA ARG A 166 -2.27 12.47 -12.05
C ARG A 166 -2.78 13.08 -10.74
N LEU A 167 -2.67 12.30 -9.67
CA LEU A 167 -3.12 12.64 -8.32
C LEU A 167 -1.98 13.18 -7.43
N ASP A 168 -0.92 13.75 -8.01
CA ASP A 168 0.16 14.33 -7.23
C ASP A 168 -0.34 15.56 -6.46
N GLY A 169 -0.35 15.44 -5.13
CA GLY A 169 -0.58 16.53 -4.19
C GLY A 169 0.63 16.86 -3.33
N MET A 170 1.77 16.22 -3.54
CA MET A 170 3.02 16.43 -2.81
C MET A 170 3.94 17.48 -3.46
N GLN A 171 3.78 17.72 -4.76
CA GLN A 171 4.41 18.84 -5.46
C GLN A 171 3.63 20.14 -5.19
N GLN A 172 4.37 21.19 -4.84
CA GLN A 172 3.84 22.55 -4.84
C GLN A 172 3.56 22.93 -6.29
N ALA A 173 2.43 23.56 -6.61
CA ALA A 173 2.18 24.01 -7.98
C ALA A 173 3.35 24.92 -8.40
N GLU A 174 4.11 24.53 -9.43
CA GLU A 174 5.13 25.40 -10.05
C GLU A 174 4.48 26.53 -10.88
N ASP A 175 3.15 26.56 -11.01
CA ASP A 175 2.43 27.40 -11.99
C ASP A 175 1.61 28.57 -11.42
N GLU A 176 2.03 29.22 -10.32
CA GLU A 176 1.54 30.58 -10.04
C GLU A 176 2.59 31.67 -10.35
N ALA A 177 3.89 31.35 -10.37
CA ALA A 177 4.94 32.38 -10.38
C ALA A 177 5.84 32.40 -11.62
N VAL A 178 5.99 31.29 -12.37
CA VAL A 178 6.75 31.33 -13.64
C VAL A 178 5.89 31.84 -14.80
N GLN A 179 4.56 31.94 -14.64
CA GLN A 179 3.66 32.64 -15.57
C GLN A 179 3.44 34.13 -15.23
N HIS A 180 3.98 34.61 -14.11
CA HIS A 180 3.98 36.02 -13.71
C HIS A 180 5.40 36.63 -13.62
N ALA A 181 6.41 35.95 -14.15
CA ALA A 181 7.81 36.40 -14.24
C ALA A 181 8.34 36.22 -15.66
#